data_AF-A0A961JG83-F1
#
_entry.id   AF-A0A961JG83-F1
#
_cell.length_a   1.000
_cell.length_b   1.000
_cell.length_c   1.000
_cell.angle_alpha   90.00
_cell.angle_beta   90.00
_cell.angle_gamma   90.00
#
_symmetry.space_group_name_H-M   'P 1'
#
loop_
_entity.id
_entity.type
_entity.pdbx_description
1 polymer ?
#
loop_
_entity_poly.entity_id
_entity_poly.type
_entity_poly.pdbx_seq_one_letter_code
_entity_poly.pdbx_strand_id
1 'polypeptide(L)'
;AIFSGQIAAALAAGNAVLAKPAEQTPLIAHLAVRLLHETGVPRAALQLLPGGGEVGAALTADARVKGVAFTGSTATALKIRAGMAEHMAPGTPLIAETGGLNAMIVDSTALPEQAVQSIVESAFQSAGQRCSALRCLYLQEDIAEDVLKMLTGAMDTLRLGDPWEHATDIGPVIDAGAQAGIRAHIDTARHEGRVLKELQAPQGGTFIAPTLISVKGIADLEREIFGPVLHVARFNSGDLDRVIDAINATGYGLTFGLHTRIDDRVQHVTERIHAGNVYVNRNQIGAIVGSQPFGGEGLSGTGPKAGGPNYMARFCSGAAPGRVEPRSMPGPTGESNRLTYVPRAPLLCLGPGAEAAAKQASAVQALGGSAVVPTGTVEPDTLTTTKDIGGVLWWGDADTGRAIERALARRTGPIVPLIVGQPDVARVMGERLVCVDTTAAGGNAALLGGEG
;
A
#
# COMPACT_ATOMS: atom_id res chain seq x y z
N ALA A 1 13.26 7.82 3.39
CA ALA A 1 12.88 7.45 2.01
C ALA A 1 11.57 8.11 1.58
N ILE A 2 10.41 7.72 2.13
CA ILE A 2 9.07 8.22 1.72
C ILE A 2 8.99 9.77 1.73
N PHE A 3 9.42 10.40 2.82
CA PHE A 3 9.49 11.86 2.95
C PHE A 3 10.20 12.52 1.76
N SER A 4 11.41 12.06 1.43
CA SER A 4 12.18 12.59 0.30
C SER A 4 11.51 12.28 -1.05
N GLY A 5 10.92 11.10 -1.23
CA GLY A 5 10.29 10.70 -2.49
C GLY A 5 9.09 11.57 -2.86
N GLN A 6 8.21 11.86 -1.90
CA GLN A 6 7.05 12.74 -2.12
C GLN A 6 7.47 14.18 -2.43
N ILE A 7 8.43 14.71 -1.68
CA ILE A 7 8.96 16.07 -1.87
C ILE A 7 9.65 16.19 -3.23
N ALA A 8 10.52 15.23 -3.57
CA ALA A 8 11.27 15.23 -4.82
C ALA A 8 10.34 15.15 -6.02
N ALA A 9 9.31 14.29 -6.00
CA ALA A 9 8.34 14.20 -7.09
C ALA A 9 7.57 15.51 -7.30
N ALA A 10 7.11 16.14 -6.22
CA ALA A 10 6.38 17.41 -6.30
C ALA A 10 7.26 18.54 -6.83
N LEU A 11 8.49 18.68 -6.30
CA LEU A 11 9.46 19.69 -6.74
C LEU A 11 9.87 19.48 -8.21
N ALA A 12 10.14 18.23 -8.62
CA ALA A 12 10.52 17.91 -9.98
C ALA A 12 9.38 18.17 -10.99
N ALA A 13 8.13 18.08 -10.54
CA ALA A 13 6.96 18.48 -11.32
C ALA A 13 6.69 20.00 -11.31
N GLY A 14 7.55 20.80 -10.67
CA GLY A 14 7.45 22.26 -10.65
C GLY A 14 6.59 22.84 -9.52
N ASN A 15 6.25 22.06 -8.50
CA ASN A 15 5.41 22.51 -7.38
C ASN A 15 6.25 22.96 -6.19
N ALA A 16 5.85 24.05 -5.54
CA ALA A 16 6.35 24.36 -4.19
C ALA A 16 5.76 23.37 -3.17
N VAL A 17 6.53 23.04 -2.12
CA VAL A 17 6.21 21.99 -1.15
C VAL A 17 6.23 22.52 0.28
N LEU A 18 5.13 22.26 0.99
CA LEU A 18 5.04 22.36 2.44
C LEU A 18 5.23 20.96 3.02
N ALA A 19 6.42 20.68 3.54
CA ALA A 19 6.83 19.37 4.01
C ALA A 19 6.50 19.20 5.50
N LYS A 20 5.50 18.37 5.82
CA LYS A 20 5.11 18.03 7.19
C LYS A 20 5.57 16.59 7.53
N PRO A 21 6.63 16.39 8.34
CA PRO A 21 7.07 15.05 8.75
C PRO A 21 6.19 14.47 9.86
N ALA A 22 6.31 13.17 10.13
CA ALA A 22 5.77 12.57 11.35
C ALA A 22 6.43 13.20 12.59
N GLU A 23 5.66 13.34 13.68
CA GLU A 23 6.13 13.95 14.93
C GLU A 23 7.23 13.15 15.63
N GLN A 24 7.29 11.84 15.36
CA GLN A 24 8.29 10.92 15.88
C GLN A 24 9.65 11.06 15.17
N THR A 25 9.70 11.60 13.95
CA THR A 25 10.94 11.62 13.11
C THR A 25 11.29 12.99 12.51
N PRO A 26 11.21 14.12 13.26
CA PRO A 26 11.43 15.45 12.69
C PRO A 26 12.90 15.73 12.36
N LEU A 27 13.86 15.12 13.07
CA LEU A 27 15.28 15.42 12.91
C LEU A 27 15.82 14.94 11.56
N ILE A 28 15.47 13.72 11.13
CA ILE A 28 15.89 13.21 9.82
C ILE A 28 15.21 13.98 8.67
N ALA A 29 13.97 14.43 8.87
CA ALA A 29 13.29 15.31 7.94
C ALA A 29 13.98 16.68 7.82
N HIS A 30 14.40 17.26 8.96
CA HIS A 30 15.19 18.48 8.99
C HIS A 30 16.51 18.33 8.24
N LEU A 31 17.23 17.23 8.47
CA LEU A 31 18.47 16.94 7.74
C LEU A 31 18.22 16.84 6.23
N ALA A 32 17.18 16.11 5.80
CA ALA A 32 16.85 15.96 4.39
C ALA A 32 16.52 17.31 3.72
N VAL A 33 15.73 18.17 4.36
CA VAL A 33 15.39 19.51 3.83
C VAL A 33 16.63 20.40 3.79
N ARG A 34 17.48 20.36 4.82
CA ARG A 34 18.74 21.11 4.83
C ARG A 34 19.62 20.74 3.64
N LEU A 35 19.78 19.44 3.38
CA LEU A 35 20.56 18.95 2.23
C LEU A 35 19.95 19.38 0.89
N LEU A 36 18.62 19.33 0.73
CA LEU A 36 17.94 19.82 -0.48
C LEU A 36 18.23 21.30 -0.74
N HIS A 37 18.23 22.13 0.30
CA HIS A 37 18.61 23.54 0.19
C HIS A 37 20.08 23.73 -0.16
N GLU A 38 20.98 22.97 0.45
CA GLU A 38 22.42 22.99 0.12
C GLU A 38 22.68 22.61 -1.35
N THR A 39 21.84 21.74 -1.92
CA THR A 39 21.88 21.37 -3.35
C THR A 39 21.12 22.30 -4.30
N GLY A 40 20.58 23.43 -3.79
CA GLY A 40 20.01 24.49 -4.62
C GLY A 40 18.49 24.57 -4.69
N VAL A 41 17.74 23.75 -3.94
CA VAL A 41 16.27 23.91 -3.85
C VAL A 41 15.95 25.23 -3.13
N PRO A 42 15.24 26.19 -3.75
CA PRO A 42 14.95 27.47 -3.13
C PRO A 42 14.13 27.33 -1.83
N ARG A 43 14.46 28.13 -0.80
CA ARG A 43 13.71 28.17 0.46
C ARG A 43 12.23 28.53 0.28
N ALA A 44 11.90 29.33 -0.73
CA ALA A 44 10.53 29.64 -1.08
C ALA A 44 9.77 28.43 -1.67
N ALA A 45 10.48 27.50 -2.30
CA ALA A 45 9.90 26.32 -2.94
C ALA A 45 9.81 25.09 -2.01
N LEU A 46 10.56 25.05 -0.91
CA LEU A 46 10.48 23.96 0.07
C LEU A 46 10.52 24.52 1.49
N GLN A 47 9.45 24.31 2.25
CA GLN A 47 9.36 24.73 3.65
C GLN A 47 9.05 23.53 4.54
N LEU A 48 9.84 23.35 5.60
CA LEU A 48 9.63 22.30 6.59
C LEU A 48 8.71 22.81 7.70
N LEU A 49 7.65 22.07 8.00
CA LEU A 49 6.66 22.40 9.01
C LEU A 49 6.51 21.25 10.02
N PRO A 50 7.44 21.09 10.99
CA PRO A 50 7.30 20.10 12.04
C PRO A 50 6.10 20.41 12.94
N GLY A 51 5.47 19.36 13.47
CA GLY A 51 4.32 19.48 14.38
C GLY A 51 3.49 18.20 14.39
N GLY A 52 2.42 18.19 15.17
CA GLY A 52 1.50 17.06 15.29
C GLY A 52 0.44 17.05 14.19
N GLY A 53 -0.70 16.44 14.50
CA GLY A 53 -1.85 16.36 13.59
C GLY A 53 -2.47 17.72 13.27
N GLU A 54 -2.36 18.69 14.16
CA GLU A 54 -2.88 20.05 14.03
C GLU A 54 -2.25 20.82 12.87
N VAL A 55 -0.94 20.67 12.65
CA VAL A 55 -0.26 21.28 11.49
C VAL A 55 -0.75 20.65 10.19
N GLY A 56 -0.92 19.32 10.18
CA GLY A 56 -1.51 18.61 9.03
C GLY A 56 -2.93 19.08 8.73
N ALA A 57 -3.77 19.21 9.76
CA ALA A 57 -5.14 19.70 9.63
C ALA A 57 -5.19 21.14 9.08
N ALA A 58 -4.34 22.04 9.60
CA ALA A 58 -4.24 23.41 9.12
C ALA A 58 -3.85 23.48 7.64
N LEU A 59 -2.88 22.66 7.21
CA LEU A 59 -2.51 22.57 5.79
C LEU A 59 -3.67 22.08 4.93
N THR A 60 -4.43 21.08 5.43
CA THR A 60 -5.56 20.55 4.67
C THR A 60 -6.79 21.47 4.63
N ALA A 61 -6.81 22.50 5.48
CA ALA A 61 -7.85 23.51 5.52
C ALA A 61 -7.52 24.78 4.70
N ASP A 62 -6.32 24.85 4.09
CA ASP A 62 -5.88 26.01 3.33
C ASP A 62 -6.21 25.86 1.83
N ALA A 63 -7.12 26.69 1.33
CA ALA A 63 -7.58 26.68 -0.07
C ALA A 63 -6.49 26.98 -1.12
N ARG A 64 -5.33 27.48 -0.69
CA ARG A 64 -4.18 27.75 -1.58
C ARG A 64 -3.45 26.46 -1.96
N VAL A 65 -3.54 25.41 -1.14
CA VAL A 65 -2.94 24.10 -1.43
C VAL A 65 -3.63 23.47 -2.64
N LYS A 66 -2.83 22.97 -3.59
CA LYS A 66 -3.31 22.42 -4.88
C LYS A 66 -3.15 20.90 -5.01
N GLY A 67 -2.69 20.24 -3.95
CA GLY A 67 -2.58 18.79 -3.88
C GLY A 67 -1.99 18.35 -2.55
N VAL A 68 -2.29 17.12 -2.16
CA VAL A 68 -1.74 16.50 -0.95
C VAL A 68 -1.19 15.12 -1.30
N ALA A 69 0.07 14.88 -0.95
CA ALA A 69 0.68 13.55 -0.92
C ALA A 69 0.83 13.13 0.54
N PHE A 70 0.19 12.03 0.91
CA PHE A 70 0.11 11.52 2.27
C PHE A 70 0.52 10.06 2.31
N THR A 71 1.28 9.69 3.34
CA THR A 71 1.53 8.29 3.69
C THR A 71 1.35 8.11 5.19
N GLY A 72 0.50 7.15 5.58
CA GLY A 72 0.18 6.88 6.97
C GLY A 72 -1.07 6.03 7.14
N SER A 73 -1.79 6.15 8.25
CA SER A 73 -2.95 5.31 8.51
C SER A 73 -4.17 5.68 7.64
N THR A 74 -5.00 4.69 7.31
CA THR A 74 -6.27 4.90 6.58
C THR A 74 -7.19 5.89 7.31
N ALA A 75 -7.26 5.80 8.64
CA ALA A 75 -8.05 6.74 9.45
C ALA A 75 -7.58 8.20 9.29
N THR A 76 -6.28 8.43 9.17
CA THR A 76 -5.73 9.79 8.95
C THR A 76 -5.98 10.26 7.52
N ALA A 77 -5.82 9.39 6.53
CA ALA A 77 -6.12 9.71 5.13
C ALA A 77 -7.59 10.13 4.93
N LEU A 78 -8.53 9.47 5.62
CA LEU A 78 -9.95 9.82 5.59
C LEU A 78 -10.23 11.18 6.24
N LYS A 79 -9.55 11.53 7.35
CA LYS A 79 -9.63 12.87 7.96
C LYS A 79 -9.09 13.95 7.02
N ILE A 80 -7.95 13.69 6.36
CA ILE A 80 -7.38 14.58 5.34
C ILE A 80 -8.37 14.78 4.19
N ARG A 81 -8.94 13.69 3.68
CA ARG A 81 -9.95 13.71 2.62
C ARG A 81 -11.16 14.58 2.99
N ALA A 82 -11.67 14.45 4.21
CA ALA A 82 -12.77 15.27 4.72
C ALA A 82 -12.40 16.75 4.80
N GLY A 83 -11.23 17.10 5.35
CA GLY A 83 -10.75 18.48 5.41
C GLY A 83 -10.59 19.10 4.01
N MET A 84 -9.99 18.36 3.07
CA MET A 84 -9.85 18.81 1.69
C MET A 84 -11.20 19.05 1.00
N ALA A 85 -12.17 18.16 1.23
CA ALA A 85 -13.51 18.28 0.63
C ALA A 85 -14.25 19.54 1.10
N GLU A 86 -14.01 19.98 2.34
CA GLU A 86 -14.60 21.20 2.88
C GLU A 86 -13.90 22.48 2.40
N HIS A 87 -12.57 22.46 2.30
CA HIS A 87 -11.79 23.70 2.23
C HIS A 87 -11.04 23.94 0.91
N MET A 88 -10.57 22.88 0.22
CA MET A 88 -9.78 23.01 -1.01
C MET A 88 -10.64 23.03 -2.26
N ALA A 89 -10.13 23.45 -3.42
CA ALA A 89 -10.92 23.38 -4.66
C ALA A 89 -11.44 21.94 -4.94
N PRO A 90 -12.68 21.75 -5.43
CA PRO A 90 -13.19 20.41 -5.72
C PRO A 90 -12.30 19.66 -6.71
N GLY A 91 -12.02 18.38 -6.44
CA GLY A 91 -11.12 17.58 -7.28
C GLY A 91 -9.63 17.84 -7.05
N THR A 92 -9.27 18.59 -5.99
CA THR A 92 -7.86 18.73 -5.57
C THR A 92 -7.23 17.34 -5.36
N PRO A 93 -6.11 17.00 -6.03
CA PRO A 93 -5.51 15.68 -5.94
C PRO A 93 -5.09 15.30 -4.52
N LEU A 94 -5.50 14.10 -4.11
CA LEU A 94 -4.97 13.40 -2.95
C LEU A 94 -4.29 12.12 -3.43
N ILE A 95 -2.99 12.01 -3.19
CA ILE A 95 -2.24 10.76 -3.25
C ILE A 95 -2.15 10.26 -1.81
N ALA A 96 -2.90 9.23 -1.47
CA ALA A 96 -2.85 8.62 -0.14
C ALA A 96 -2.35 7.18 -0.28
N GLU A 97 -1.17 6.91 0.27
CA GLU A 97 -0.64 5.56 0.46
C GLU A 97 -0.88 5.15 1.91
N THR A 98 -1.65 4.11 2.13
CA THR A 98 -2.13 3.71 3.46
C THR A 98 -1.67 2.30 3.84
N GLY A 99 -2.18 1.77 4.96
CA GLY A 99 -1.76 0.48 5.50
C GLY A 99 -2.21 -0.74 4.69
N GLY A 100 -1.88 -1.93 5.17
CA GLY A 100 -2.26 -3.20 4.55
C GLY A 100 -2.44 -4.32 5.56
N LEU A 101 -3.40 -5.21 5.30
CA LEU A 101 -3.44 -6.54 5.91
C LEU A 101 -2.77 -7.53 4.95
N ASN A 102 -1.44 -7.44 4.85
CA ASN A 102 -0.69 -8.20 3.86
C ASN A 102 -0.63 -9.68 4.23
N ALA A 103 -0.93 -10.54 3.27
CA ALA A 103 -0.91 -11.99 3.44
C ALA A 103 0.26 -12.64 2.70
N MET A 104 0.64 -13.83 3.14
CA MET A 104 1.51 -14.73 2.39
C MET A 104 0.89 -16.13 2.39
N ILE A 105 0.82 -16.76 1.22
CA ILE A 105 0.40 -18.17 1.09
C ILE A 105 1.64 -19.01 0.86
N VAL A 106 1.80 -20.09 1.62
CA VAL A 106 2.85 -21.09 1.45
C VAL A 106 2.18 -22.45 1.28
N ASP A 107 2.39 -23.06 0.12
CA ASP A 107 1.83 -24.37 -0.20
C ASP A 107 2.85 -25.51 0.01
N SER A 108 2.38 -26.75 -0.12
CA SER A 108 3.21 -27.94 0.12
C SER A 108 4.38 -28.14 -0.86
N THR A 109 4.47 -27.35 -1.93
CA THR A 109 5.57 -27.43 -2.91
C THR A 109 6.68 -26.43 -2.64
N ALA A 110 6.44 -25.45 -1.77
CA ALA A 110 7.46 -24.50 -1.34
C ALA A 110 8.64 -25.22 -0.66
N LEU A 111 9.84 -24.65 -0.81
CA LEU A 111 10.99 -25.07 0.00
C LEU A 111 10.85 -24.44 1.41
N PRO A 112 10.72 -25.23 2.48
CA PRO A 112 10.50 -24.70 3.83
C PRO A 112 11.55 -23.68 4.27
N GLU A 113 12.83 -23.92 3.98
CA GLU A 113 13.93 -23.04 4.38
C GLU A 113 13.82 -21.65 3.75
N GLN A 114 13.56 -21.58 2.44
CA GLN A 114 13.35 -20.31 1.72
C GLN A 114 12.09 -19.58 2.20
N ALA A 115 11.01 -20.33 2.44
CA ALA A 115 9.76 -19.77 2.94
C ALA A 115 9.95 -19.18 4.33
N VAL A 116 10.57 -19.92 5.27
CA VAL A 116 10.83 -19.44 6.64
C VAL A 116 11.71 -18.19 6.65
N GLN A 117 12.77 -18.16 5.86
CA GLN A 117 13.59 -16.95 5.73
C GLN A 117 12.75 -15.75 5.28
N SER A 118 11.97 -15.92 4.21
CA SER A 118 11.11 -14.87 3.66
C SER A 118 10.03 -14.42 4.65
N ILE A 119 9.47 -15.34 5.44
CA ILE A 119 8.49 -15.06 6.49
C ILE A 119 9.11 -14.21 7.60
N VAL A 120 10.27 -14.60 8.12
CA VAL A 120 10.97 -13.89 9.20
C VAL A 120 11.32 -12.47 8.78
N GLU A 121 11.93 -12.32 7.59
CA GLU A 121 12.26 -11.01 7.02
C GLU A 121 11.00 -10.16 6.87
N SER A 122 9.95 -10.70 6.24
CA SER A 122 8.73 -9.96 5.94
C SER A 122 7.94 -9.55 7.18
N ALA A 123 7.92 -10.39 8.23
CA ALA A 123 7.11 -10.14 9.42
C ALA A 123 7.83 -9.27 10.46
N PHE A 124 9.14 -9.47 10.64
CA PHE A 124 9.85 -8.95 11.82
C PHE A 124 10.91 -7.90 11.51
N GLN A 125 11.41 -7.80 10.27
CA GLN A 125 12.40 -6.77 9.93
C GLN A 125 11.84 -5.37 10.22
N SER A 126 12.66 -4.52 10.84
CA SER A 126 12.24 -3.20 11.33
C SER A 126 11.10 -3.26 12.36
N ALA A 127 11.09 -4.31 13.19
CA ALA A 127 10.04 -4.61 14.18
C ALA A 127 8.63 -4.66 13.55
N GLY A 128 8.51 -5.13 12.31
CA GLY A 128 7.23 -5.18 11.59
C GLY A 128 6.61 -3.81 11.29
N GLN A 129 7.35 -2.71 11.45
CA GLN A 129 6.88 -1.33 11.21
C GLN A 129 7.06 -0.93 9.74
N ARG A 130 6.62 -1.81 8.84
CA ARG A 130 6.55 -1.56 7.40
C ARG A 130 5.11 -1.73 6.96
N CYS A 131 4.63 -0.83 6.11
CA CYS A 131 3.31 -0.99 5.48
C CYS A 131 3.22 -2.29 4.68
N SER A 132 4.34 -2.80 4.15
CA SER A 132 4.47 -4.07 3.43
C SER A 132 4.69 -5.30 4.32
N ALA A 133 4.78 -5.15 5.65
CA ALA A 133 5.12 -6.28 6.51
C ALA A 133 4.04 -7.38 6.46
N LEU A 134 4.47 -8.64 6.55
CA LEU A 134 3.58 -9.79 6.57
C LEU A 134 2.74 -9.78 7.84
N ARG A 135 1.40 -9.74 7.68
CA ARG A 135 0.44 -9.71 8.80
C ARG A 135 -0.23 -11.06 9.03
N CYS A 136 -0.55 -11.78 7.95
CA CYS A 136 -1.24 -13.07 7.99
C CYS A 136 -0.55 -14.10 7.09
N LEU A 137 0.07 -15.10 7.69
CA LEU A 137 0.64 -16.26 7.01
C LEU A 137 -0.41 -17.36 6.89
N TYR A 138 -0.64 -17.85 5.67
CA TYR A 138 -1.43 -19.04 5.39
C TYR A 138 -0.51 -20.20 5.03
N LEU A 139 -0.53 -21.26 5.84
CA LEU A 139 0.21 -22.49 5.59
C LEU A 139 -0.75 -23.59 5.13
N GLN A 140 -0.40 -24.30 4.07
CA GLN A 140 -1.13 -25.52 3.72
C GLN A 140 -0.98 -26.56 4.84
N GLU A 141 -2.07 -27.21 5.23
CA GLU A 141 -2.12 -28.10 6.41
C GLU A 141 -1.00 -29.15 6.41
N ASP A 142 -0.73 -29.77 5.27
CA ASP A 142 0.23 -30.88 5.10
C ASP A 142 1.68 -30.52 5.51
N ILE A 143 2.04 -29.23 5.49
CA ILE A 143 3.39 -28.74 5.82
C ILE A 143 3.41 -27.82 7.04
N ALA A 144 2.26 -27.54 7.65
CA ALA A 144 2.13 -26.49 8.64
C ALA A 144 2.99 -26.74 9.89
N GLU A 145 3.01 -27.97 10.40
CA GLU A 145 3.79 -28.32 11.61
C GLU A 145 5.30 -28.18 11.39
N ASP A 146 5.82 -28.71 10.27
CA ASP A 146 7.26 -28.67 9.97
C ASP A 146 7.74 -27.24 9.71
N VAL A 147 6.96 -26.45 8.96
CA VAL A 147 7.26 -25.03 8.73
C VAL A 147 7.18 -24.23 10.02
N LEU A 148 6.18 -24.47 10.88
CA LEU A 148 6.07 -23.78 12.18
C LEU A 148 7.24 -24.12 13.11
N LYS A 149 7.68 -25.38 13.13
CA LYS A 149 8.85 -25.79 13.89
C LYS A 149 10.11 -25.07 13.42
N MET A 150 10.34 -25.01 12.11
CA MET A 150 11.48 -24.30 11.54
C MET A 150 11.38 -22.78 11.77
N LEU A 151 10.20 -22.20 11.61
CA LEU A 151 9.93 -20.78 11.84
C LEU A 151 10.21 -20.39 13.29
N THR A 152 9.70 -21.15 14.26
CA THR A 152 9.94 -20.87 15.69
C THR A 152 11.40 -21.04 16.07
N GLY A 153 12.11 -22.01 15.49
CA GLY A 153 13.56 -22.15 15.64
C GLY A 153 14.34 -20.98 15.03
N ALA A 154 13.94 -20.49 13.85
CA ALA A 154 14.52 -19.30 13.24
C ALA A 154 14.22 -18.03 14.06
N MET A 155 13.06 -17.95 14.71
CA MET A 155 12.77 -16.84 15.62
C MET A 155 13.70 -16.84 16.85
N ASP A 156 14.05 -18.01 17.38
CA ASP A 156 14.95 -18.12 18.54
C ASP A 156 16.38 -17.62 18.28
N THR A 157 16.77 -17.43 17.01
CA THR A 157 18.07 -16.87 16.64
C THR A 157 18.07 -15.34 16.53
N LEU A 158 16.89 -14.70 16.54
CA LEU A 158 16.76 -13.25 16.39
C LEU A 158 17.25 -12.51 17.63
N ARG A 159 18.07 -11.48 17.41
CA ARG A 159 18.61 -10.59 18.44
C ARG A 159 17.85 -9.29 18.47
N LEU A 160 17.15 -9.06 19.57
CA LEU A 160 16.51 -7.79 19.87
C LEU A 160 17.49 -6.90 20.63
N GLY A 161 17.62 -5.64 20.25
CA GLY A 161 18.60 -4.76 20.89
C GLY A 161 18.64 -3.34 20.34
N ASP A 162 19.69 -2.62 20.71
CA ASP A 162 19.97 -1.28 20.19
C ASP A 162 20.31 -1.37 18.69
N PRO A 163 19.57 -0.68 17.79
CA PRO A 163 19.86 -0.70 16.37
C PRO A 163 21.23 -0.09 15.98
N TRP A 164 21.96 0.54 16.91
CA TRP A 164 23.36 0.93 16.70
C TRP A 164 24.33 -0.26 16.71
N GLU A 165 23.94 -1.40 17.28
CA GLU A 165 24.75 -2.61 17.29
C GLU A 165 24.53 -3.44 16.03
N HIS A 166 25.60 -3.79 15.32
CA HIS A 166 25.53 -4.62 14.10
C HIS A 166 24.91 -6.00 14.34
N ALA A 167 24.95 -6.49 15.57
CA ALA A 167 24.39 -7.77 15.97
C ALA A 167 22.86 -7.73 16.17
N THR A 168 22.24 -6.55 16.16
CA THR A 168 20.80 -6.38 16.36
C THR A 168 20.04 -6.66 15.07
N ASP A 169 19.15 -7.65 15.11
CA ASP A 169 18.22 -7.96 14.01
C ASP A 169 16.95 -7.10 14.11
N ILE A 170 16.47 -6.85 15.33
CA ILE A 170 15.19 -6.20 15.60
C ILE A 170 15.35 -5.09 16.65
N GLY A 171 15.12 -3.84 16.22
CA GLY A 171 15.08 -2.68 17.09
C GLY A 171 13.73 -2.47 17.81
N PRO A 172 13.56 -1.33 18.52
CA PRO A 172 12.33 -1.01 19.23
C PRO A 172 11.20 -0.59 18.27
N VAL A 173 9.96 -0.58 18.79
CA VAL A 173 8.86 0.14 18.15
C VAL A 173 8.95 1.64 18.44
N ILE A 174 8.33 2.46 17.59
CA ILE A 174 8.62 3.89 17.49
C ILE A 174 8.38 4.68 18.78
N ASP A 175 7.32 4.39 19.52
CA ASP A 175 6.95 5.10 20.74
C ASP A 175 6.11 4.22 21.70
N ALA A 176 5.83 4.75 22.89
CA ALA A 176 5.07 4.07 23.93
C ALA A 176 3.59 3.82 23.55
N GLY A 177 3.01 4.68 22.70
CA GLY A 177 1.65 4.51 22.21
C GLY A 177 1.52 3.30 21.28
N ALA A 178 2.46 3.17 20.34
CA ALA A 178 2.59 1.99 19.49
C ALA A 178 2.83 0.74 20.34
N GLN A 179 3.77 0.79 21.30
CA GLN A 179 4.07 -0.32 22.20
C GLN A 179 2.81 -0.78 22.96
N ALA A 180 2.08 0.14 23.58
CA ALA A 180 0.88 -0.18 24.34
C ALA A 180 -0.21 -0.82 23.47
N GLY A 181 -0.46 -0.27 22.27
CA GLY A 181 -1.46 -0.78 21.35
C GLY A 181 -1.15 -2.19 20.81
N ILE A 182 0.14 -2.47 20.56
CA ILE A 182 0.58 -3.80 20.10
C ILE A 182 0.57 -4.79 21.27
N ARG A 183 1.06 -4.39 22.45
CA ARG A 183 1.07 -5.22 23.67
C ARG A 183 -0.35 -5.65 24.04
N ALA A 184 -1.32 -4.73 24.02
CA ALA A 184 -2.72 -5.05 24.31
C ALA A 184 -3.29 -6.12 23.37
N HIS A 185 -2.96 -6.07 22.07
CA HIS A 185 -3.37 -7.09 21.10
C HIS A 185 -2.78 -8.47 21.41
N ILE A 186 -1.49 -8.51 21.77
CA ILE A 186 -0.80 -9.75 22.16
C ILE A 186 -1.40 -10.30 23.46
N ASP A 187 -1.67 -9.44 24.45
CA ASP A 187 -2.20 -9.85 25.75
C ASP A 187 -3.59 -10.49 25.62
N THR A 188 -4.47 -9.92 24.77
CA THR A 188 -5.75 -10.54 24.42
C THR A 188 -5.55 -11.93 23.80
N ALA A 189 -4.65 -12.05 22.81
CA ALA A 189 -4.37 -13.35 22.20
C ALA A 189 -3.78 -14.36 23.18
N ARG A 190 -2.97 -13.91 24.15
CA ARG A 190 -2.42 -14.77 25.20
C ARG A 190 -3.51 -15.26 26.15
N HIS A 191 -4.42 -14.39 26.55
CA HIS A 191 -5.56 -14.74 27.39
C HIS A 191 -6.48 -15.77 26.71
N GLU A 192 -6.65 -15.66 25.40
CA GLU A 192 -7.43 -16.58 24.58
C GLU A 192 -6.67 -17.87 24.19
N GLY A 193 -5.43 -18.04 24.65
CA GLY A 193 -4.62 -19.23 24.36
C GLY A 193 -4.17 -19.36 22.89
N ARG A 194 -4.15 -18.25 22.14
CA ARG A 194 -3.82 -18.23 20.71
C ARG A 194 -2.33 -17.97 20.40
N VAL A 195 -1.53 -17.56 21.38
CA VAL A 195 -0.09 -17.30 21.16
C VAL A 195 0.65 -18.63 20.94
N LEU A 196 1.26 -18.77 19.75
CA LEU A 196 2.03 -19.95 19.37
C LEU A 196 3.50 -19.84 19.81
N LYS A 197 4.06 -18.63 19.75
CA LYS A 197 5.44 -18.31 20.13
C LYS A 197 5.53 -16.83 20.47
N GLU A 198 6.26 -16.50 21.53
CA GLU A 198 6.61 -15.13 21.88
C GLU A 198 8.06 -15.15 22.37
N LEU A 199 8.91 -14.29 21.80
CA LEU A 199 10.29 -14.14 22.28
C LEU A 199 10.34 -13.30 23.57
N GLN A 200 11.53 -13.12 24.13
CA GLN A 200 11.73 -12.18 25.23
C GLN A 200 12.15 -10.81 24.67
N ALA A 201 11.43 -9.76 25.07
CA ALA A 201 11.83 -8.39 24.77
C ALA A 201 12.88 -7.90 25.77
N PRO A 202 13.86 -7.09 25.34
CA PRO A 202 14.79 -6.41 26.25
C PRO A 202 14.07 -5.55 27.30
N GLN A 203 14.70 -5.39 28.47
CA GLN A 203 14.24 -4.47 29.51
C GLN A 203 14.65 -3.03 29.16
N GLY A 204 13.73 -2.08 29.31
CA GLY A 204 13.96 -0.68 28.96
C GLY A 204 13.72 -0.39 27.47
N GLY A 205 13.38 0.87 27.15
CA GLY A 205 12.95 1.26 25.80
C GLY A 205 11.55 0.74 25.42
N THR A 206 11.16 0.97 24.17
CA THR A 206 9.83 0.62 23.63
C THR A 206 9.89 -0.65 22.78
N PHE A 207 10.29 -1.77 23.36
CA PHE A 207 10.37 -3.05 22.64
C PHE A 207 9.05 -3.84 22.70
N ILE A 208 8.78 -4.59 21.63
CA ILE A 208 7.77 -5.65 21.56
C ILE A 208 8.48 -6.91 21.07
N ALA A 209 8.23 -8.03 21.72
CA ALA A 209 8.77 -9.31 21.30
C ALA A 209 8.10 -9.79 20.00
N PRO A 210 8.86 -10.31 19.02
CA PRO A 210 8.32 -11.09 17.92
C PRO A 210 7.36 -12.16 18.42
N THR A 211 6.13 -12.12 17.91
CA THR A 211 5.02 -12.96 18.39
C THR A 211 4.32 -13.63 17.23
N LEU A 212 4.08 -14.94 17.34
CA LEU A 212 3.19 -15.72 16.49
C LEU A 212 1.84 -15.92 17.17
N ILE A 213 0.76 -15.65 16.46
CA ILE A 213 -0.62 -15.79 16.95
C ILE A 213 -1.42 -16.68 16.00
N SER A 214 -2.04 -17.74 16.50
CA SER A 214 -2.96 -18.58 15.74
C SER A 214 -4.28 -17.85 15.48
N VAL A 215 -4.76 -17.91 14.23
CA VAL A 215 -6.06 -17.40 13.78
C VAL A 215 -6.69 -18.40 12.81
N LYS A 216 -8.01 -18.31 12.60
CA LYS A 216 -8.71 -19.15 11.60
C LYS A 216 -8.45 -18.67 10.18
N GLY A 217 -8.15 -17.37 10.03
CA GLY A 217 -7.89 -16.72 8.77
C GLY A 217 -7.82 -15.20 8.97
N ILE A 218 -7.52 -14.49 7.88
CA ILE A 218 -7.38 -13.04 7.85
C ILE A 218 -8.66 -12.30 8.25
N ALA A 219 -9.83 -12.95 8.14
CA ALA A 219 -11.11 -12.40 8.57
C ALA A 219 -11.19 -12.18 10.10
N ASP A 220 -10.34 -12.85 10.89
CA ASP A 220 -10.22 -12.60 12.34
C ASP A 220 -9.45 -11.30 12.64
N LEU A 221 -8.84 -10.66 11.63
CA LEU A 221 -8.06 -9.43 11.78
C LEU A 221 -8.91 -8.20 11.44
N GLU A 222 -9.46 -7.57 12.47
CA GLU A 222 -10.30 -6.37 12.30
C GLU A 222 -9.52 -5.14 11.82
N ARG A 223 -8.23 -5.06 12.13
CA ARG A 223 -7.36 -3.92 11.83
C ARG A 223 -5.91 -4.33 11.70
N GLU A 224 -5.11 -3.48 11.08
CA GLU A 224 -3.66 -3.64 11.04
C GLU A 224 -3.04 -3.51 12.44
N ILE A 225 -2.17 -4.46 12.78
CA ILE A 225 -1.27 -4.39 13.94
C ILE A 225 0.12 -4.04 13.42
N PHE A 226 0.51 -2.78 13.58
CA PHE A 226 1.76 -2.23 13.03
C PHE A 226 2.98 -2.54 13.92
N GLY A 227 3.30 -3.82 14.09
CA GLY A 227 4.37 -4.30 14.96
C GLY A 227 4.86 -5.70 14.59
N PRO A 228 5.78 -6.29 15.37
CA PRO A 228 6.39 -7.59 15.08
C PRO A 228 5.45 -8.74 15.50
N VAL A 229 4.24 -8.75 14.96
CA VAL A 229 3.19 -9.73 15.25
C VAL A 229 2.75 -10.38 13.96
N LEU A 230 2.95 -11.71 13.86
CA LEU A 230 2.54 -12.51 12.72
C LEU A 230 1.38 -13.41 13.11
N HIS A 231 0.28 -13.30 12.38
CA HIS A 231 -0.86 -14.21 12.53
C HIS A 231 -0.67 -15.41 11.60
N VAL A 232 -0.97 -16.60 12.08
CA VAL A 232 -0.84 -17.85 11.31
C VAL A 232 -2.20 -18.52 11.20
N ALA A 233 -2.62 -18.75 9.96
CA ALA A 233 -3.78 -19.55 9.60
C ALA A 233 -3.33 -20.79 8.82
N ARG A 234 -4.15 -21.84 8.85
CA ARG A 234 -3.96 -23.04 8.05
C ARG A 234 -5.08 -23.19 7.03
N PHE A 235 -4.80 -23.86 5.91
CA PHE A 235 -5.80 -24.16 4.90
C PHE A 235 -5.55 -25.52 4.25
N ASN A 236 -6.62 -26.20 3.81
CA ASN A 236 -6.48 -27.43 3.02
C ASN A 236 -6.16 -27.07 1.56
N SER A 237 -5.49 -27.94 0.83
CA SER A 237 -5.10 -27.70 -0.57
C SER A 237 -6.28 -27.30 -1.49
N GLY A 238 -7.48 -27.83 -1.24
CA GLY A 238 -8.71 -27.50 -1.97
C GLY A 238 -9.35 -26.15 -1.61
N ASP A 239 -8.88 -25.48 -0.55
CA ASP A 239 -9.45 -24.21 -0.04
C ASP A 239 -8.72 -22.96 -0.57
N LEU A 240 -7.77 -23.11 -1.49
CA LEU A 240 -6.94 -21.99 -1.99
C LEU A 240 -7.78 -20.80 -2.48
N ASP A 241 -8.81 -21.06 -3.27
CA ASP A 241 -9.70 -20.01 -3.80
C ASP A 241 -10.43 -19.26 -2.69
N ARG A 242 -10.90 -19.99 -1.68
CA ARG A 242 -11.57 -19.41 -0.51
C ARG A 242 -10.60 -18.53 0.29
N VAL A 243 -9.32 -18.91 0.38
CA VAL A 243 -8.29 -18.10 1.03
C VAL A 243 -8.06 -16.81 0.25
N ILE A 244 -7.93 -16.87 -1.08
CA ILE A 244 -7.76 -15.69 -1.93
C ILE A 244 -8.96 -14.75 -1.77
N ASP A 245 -10.17 -15.28 -1.81
CA ASP A 245 -11.40 -14.50 -1.66
C ASP A 245 -11.47 -13.83 -0.27
N ALA A 246 -11.05 -14.52 0.79
CA ALA A 246 -11.00 -13.96 2.14
C ALA A 246 -9.97 -12.83 2.26
N ILE A 247 -8.81 -12.94 1.61
CA ILE A 247 -7.79 -11.88 1.57
C ILE A 247 -8.33 -10.65 0.83
N ASN A 248 -8.92 -10.84 -0.35
CA ASN A 248 -9.52 -9.76 -1.14
C ASN A 248 -10.66 -9.07 -0.39
N ALA A 249 -11.46 -9.82 0.38
CA ALA A 249 -12.58 -9.30 1.15
C ALA A 249 -12.18 -8.35 2.31
N THR A 250 -10.90 -8.32 2.71
CA THR A 250 -10.41 -7.33 3.69
C THR A 250 -10.51 -5.90 3.19
N GLY A 251 -10.61 -5.71 1.87
CA GLY A 251 -10.61 -4.41 1.21
C GLY A 251 -9.23 -3.74 1.14
N TYR A 252 -8.20 -4.30 1.78
CA TYR A 252 -6.81 -3.93 1.59
C TYR A 252 -6.22 -4.64 0.37
N GLY A 253 -5.12 -4.12 -0.15
CA GLY A 253 -4.46 -4.66 -1.34
C GLY A 253 -3.09 -4.04 -1.58
N LEU A 254 -2.21 -4.08 -0.57
CA LEU A 254 -0.87 -3.49 -0.66
C LEU A 254 0.17 -4.49 -1.15
N THR A 255 0.62 -5.41 -0.28
CA THR A 255 1.53 -6.50 -0.66
C THR A 255 0.91 -7.87 -0.45
N PHE A 256 1.34 -8.82 -1.27
CA PHE A 256 1.00 -10.23 -1.14
C PHE A 256 2.20 -11.12 -1.48
N GLY A 257 2.45 -12.14 -0.66
CA GLY A 257 3.48 -13.14 -0.87
C GLY A 257 2.92 -14.50 -1.29
N LEU A 258 3.63 -15.21 -2.15
CA LEU A 258 3.31 -16.58 -2.53
C LEU A 258 4.59 -17.42 -2.58
N HIS A 259 4.62 -18.53 -1.85
CA HIS A 259 5.64 -19.57 -2.01
C HIS A 259 5.00 -20.83 -2.60
N THR A 260 5.41 -21.16 -3.82
CA THR A 260 4.97 -22.34 -4.58
C THR A 260 5.96 -22.63 -5.71
N ARG A 261 6.09 -23.91 -6.10
CA ARG A 261 6.84 -24.34 -7.28
C ARG A 261 5.95 -24.70 -8.48
N ILE A 262 4.64 -24.45 -8.38
CA ILE A 262 3.68 -24.77 -9.43
C ILE A 262 3.37 -23.50 -10.24
N ASP A 263 3.83 -23.43 -11.49
CA ASP A 263 3.64 -22.26 -12.35
C ASP A 263 2.17 -21.91 -12.59
N ASP A 264 1.32 -22.91 -12.87
CA ASP A 264 -0.12 -22.72 -13.04
C ASP A 264 -0.76 -22.09 -11.79
N ARG A 265 -0.24 -22.40 -10.60
CA ARG A 265 -0.70 -21.83 -9.34
C ARG A 265 -0.22 -20.40 -9.17
N VAL A 266 1.01 -20.08 -9.57
CA VAL A 266 1.50 -18.69 -9.62
C VAL A 266 0.59 -17.85 -10.51
N GLN A 267 0.29 -18.34 -11.72
CA GLN A 267 -0.60 -17.63 -12.65
C GLN A 267 -2.00 -17.43 -12.04
N HIS A 268 -2.64 -18.52 -11.59
CA HIS A 268 -3.98 -18.47 -11.00
C HIS A 268 -4.09 -17.49 -9.83
N VAL A 269 -3.13 -17.55 -8.89
CA VAL A 269 -3.14 -16.67 -7.71
C VAL A 269 -2.86 -15.21 -8.11
N THR A 270 -1.90 -14.94 -8.99
CA THR A 270 -1.53 -13.57 -9.40
C THR A 270 -2.63 -12.87 -10.21
N GLU A 271 -3.43 -13.63 -10.96
CA GLU A 271 -4.59 -13.13 -11.70
C GLU A 271 -5.76 -12.81 -10.76
N ARG A 272 -6.02 -13.64 -9.74
CA ARG A 272 -7.17 -13.51 -8.84
C ARG A 272 -6.94 -12.60 -7.61
N ILE A 273 -5.71 -12.50 -7.10
CA ILE A 273 -5.43 -11.70 -5.90
C ILE A 273 -5.54 -10.20 -6.21
N HIS A 274 -6.15 -9.45 -5.29
CA HIS A 274 -6.27 -8.00 -5.36
C HIS A 274 -5.20 -7.35 -4.47
N ALA A 275 -4.00 -7.23 -5.02
CA ALA A 275 -2.88 -6.53 -4.38
C ALA A 275 -2.07 -5.75 -5.40
N GLY A 276 -1.56 -4.59 -5.00
CA GLY A 276 -0.72 -3.76 -5.84
C GLY A 276 0.67 -4.37 -6.10
N ASN A 277 1.26 -5.05 -5.12
CA ASN A 277 2.59 -5.65 -5.21
C ASN A 277 2.53 -7.13 -4.82
N VAL A 278 2.77 -8.03 -5.77
CA VAL A 278 2.80 -9.48 -5.56
C VAL A 278 4.24 -9.97 -5.66
N TYR A 279 4.65 -10.80 -4.70
CA TYR A 279 6.00 -11.35 -4.59
C TYR A 279 5.93 -12.88 -4.56
N VAL A 280 6.68 -13.53 -5.45
CA VAL A 280 6.66 -14.99 -5.62
C VAL A 280 8.03 -15.56 -5.27
N ASN A 281 8.04 -16.53 -4.35
CA ASN A 281 9.20 -17.25 -3.84
C ASN A 281 10.30 -16.36 -3.22
N ARG A 282 9.89 -15.29 -2.53
CA ARG A 282 10.77 -14.31 -1.89
C ARG A 282 10.02 -13.55 -0.79
N ASN A 283 10.75 -12.75 -0.01
CA ASN A 283 10.12 -11.81 0.92
C ASN A 283 9.28 -10.75 0.17
N GLN A 284 8.31 -10.15 0.88
CA GLN A 284 7.37 -9.17 0.31
C GLN A 284 7.65 -7.72 0.73
N ILE A 285 8.88 -7.42 1.14
CA ILE A 285 9.28 -6.10 1.65
C ILE A 285 10.45 -5.53 0.84
N GLY A 286 10.77 -4.26 1.07
CA GLY A 286 11.98 -3.67 0.47
C GLY A 286 11.88 -3.37 -1.03
N ALA A 287 10.68 -3.03 -1.51
CA ALA A 287 10.45 -2.63 -2.90
C ALA A 287 11.45 -1.54 -3.36
N ILE A 288 12.09 -1.78 -4.51
CA ILE A 288 13.14 -0.95 -5.09
C ILE A 288 12.52 0.02 -6.10
N VAL A 289 12.82 1.31 -5.94
CA VAL A 289 12.34 2.38 -6.83
C VAL A 289 12.73 2.10 -8.29
N GLY A 290 11.79 2.24 -9.22
CA GLY A 290 12.00 2.01 -10.65
C GLY A 290 12.03 0.53 -11.08
N SER A 291 12.12 -0.40 -10.13
CA SER A 291 12.11 -1.85 -10.38
C SER A 291 10.80 -2.47 -9.89
N GLN A 292 10.45 -2.21 -8.63
CA GLN A 292 9.18 -2.55 -8.02
C GLN A 292 8.40 -1.29 -7.61
N PRO A 293 7.80 -0.55 -8.56
CA PRO A 293 6.84 0.52 -8.23
C PRO A 293 5.89 0.08 -7.11
N PHE A 294 5.77 0.91 -6.07
CA PHE A 294 5.15 0.52 -4.81
C PHE A 294 3.88 1.31 -4.54
N GLY A 295 2.82 0.60 -4.18
CA GLY A 295 1.54 1.19 -3.81
C GLY A 295 0.40 0.18 -3.96
N GLY A 296 -0.68 0.38 -3.22
CA GLY A 296 -1.78 -0.58 -3.14
C GLY A 296 -3.04 -0.17 -3.90
N GLU A 297 -4.09 -0.96 -3.69
CA GLU A 297 -5.46 -0.67 -4.11
C GLU A 297 -6.45 -0.73 -2.93
N GLY A 298 -7.68 -0.29 -3.15
CA GLY A 298 -8.72 -0.28 -2.11
C GLY A 298 -8.34 0.59 -0.91
N LEU A 299 -8.41 0.01 0.29
CA LEU A 299 -8.05 0.65 1.56
C LEU A 299 -6.55 0.93 1.71
N SER A 300 -5.71 0.37 0.84
CA SER A 300 -4.26 0.52 0.87
C SER A 300 -3.72 1.72 0.09
N GLY A 301 -4.55 2.34 -0.75
CA GLY A 301 -4.19 3.64 -1.30
C GLY A 301 -4.95 4.04 -2.56
N THR A 302 -4.72 5.28 -2.95
CA THR A 302 -5.31 5.86 -4.17
C THR A 302 -4.47 5.55 -5.40
N GLY A 303 -3.17 5.35 -5.23
CA GLY A 303 -2.17 5.45 -6.30
C GLY A 303 -2.06 6.88 -6.85
N PRO A 304 -1.25 7.09 -7.91
CA PRO A 304 -0.36 6.11 -8.57
C PRO A 304 0.78 5.61 -7.68
N LYS A 305 1.42 4.51 -8.07
CA LYS A 305 2.53 3.91 -7.33
C LYS A 305 3.73 4.85 -7.21
N ALA A 306 4.25 5.00 -5.99
CA ALA A 306 5.51 5.68 -5.75
C ALA A 306 6.68 4.92 -6.39
N GLY A 307 7.67 5.66 -6.90
CA GLY A 307 8.77 5.09 -7.68
C GLY A 307 8.33 4.47 -9.01
N GLY A 308 7.08 4.71 -9.40
CA GLY A 308 6.48 4.26 -10.64
C GLY A 308 6.45 5.34 -11.72
N PRO A 309 6.22 4.92 -12.96
CA PRO A 309 6.25 5.78 -14.15
C PRO A 309 5.12 6.81 -14.19
N ASN A 310 4.01 6.55 -13.50
CA ASN A 310 2.84 7.43 -13.49
C ASN A 310 2.82 8.41 -12.32
N TYR A 311 3.79 8.35 -11.41
CA TYR A 311 3.76 9.10 -10.16
C TYR A 311 3.81 10.62 -10.36
N MET A 312 4.77 11.10 -11.16
CA MET A 312 4.99 12.53 -11.38
C MET A 312 3.82 13.21 -12.10
N ALA A 313 3.14 12.51 -13.02
CA ALA A 313 2.02 13.06 -13.76
C ALA A 313 0.86 13.51 -12.84
N ARG A 314 0.74 12.91 -11.64
CA ARG A 314 -0.28 13.29 -10.65
C ARG A 314 -0.02 14.65 -10.00
N PHE A 315 1.20 15.15 -10.09
CA PHE A 315 1.59 16.48 -9.58
C PHE A 315 1.47 17.59 -10.65
N CYS A 316 1.00 17.27 -11.85
CA CYS A 316 0.84 18.22 -12.95
C CYS A 316 -0.65 18.48 -13.25
N SER A 317 -0.96 19.67 -13.77
CA SER A 317 -2.26 19.94 -14.38
C SER A 317 -2.29 19.40 -15.81
N GLY A 318 -3.14 18.41 -16.07
CA GLY A 318 -3.27 17.77 -17.39
C GLY A 318 -2.38 16.54 -17.52
N ALA A 319 -2.98 15.42 -17.94
CA ALA A 319 -2.27 14.18 -18.21
C ALA A 319 -2.13 13.98 -19.72
N ALA A 320 -1.01 13.40 -20.14
CA ALA A 320 -0.87 12.93 -21.51
C ALA A 320 -1.82 11.74 -21.72
N PRO A 321 -2.76 11.81 -22.69
CA PRO A 321 -3.62 10.68 -22.99
C PRO A 321 -2.80 9.56 -23.61
N GLY A 322 -3.04 8.32 -23.17
CA GLY A 322 -2.42 7.15 -23.79
C GLY A 322 -2.83 5.86 -23.09
N ARG A 323 -3.03 4.80 -23.86
CA ARG A 323 -3.10 3.46 -23.29
C ARG A 323 -1.74 3.08 -22.72
N VAL A 324 -1.77 2.32 -21.64
CA VAL A 324 -0.58 1.77 -21.02
C VAL A 324 -0.49 0.28 -21.29
N GLU A 325 0.70 -0.14 -21.68
CA GLU A 325 1.00 -1.54 -21.96
C GLU A 325 1.78 -2.18 -20.81
N PRO A 326 1.57 -3.47 -20.54
CA PRO A 326 2.42 -4.22 -19.62
C PRO A 326 3.91 -4.05 -19.96
N ARG A 327 4.73 -3.89 -18.92
CA ARG A 327 6.16 -3.67 -19.08
C ARG A 327 6.97 -4.53 -18.13
N SER A 328 8.04 -5.10 -18.67
CA SER A 328 9.13 -5.64 -17.84
C SER A 328 9.87 -4.45 -17.22
N MET A 329 10.09 -4.52 -15.91
CA MET A 329 10.81 -3.50 -15.16
C MET A 329 12.25 -3.98 -14.95
N PRO A 330 13.24 -3.08 -14.92
CA PRO A 330 14.61 -3.43 -14.59
C PRO A 330 14.68 -4.19 -13.26
N GLY A 331 15.61 -5.12 -13.11
CA GLY A 331 15.83 -5.88 -11.89
C GLY A 331 17.21 -6.54 -11.89
N PRO A 332 17.70 -7.03 -10.74
CA PRO A 332 18.89 -7.85 -10.70
C PRO A 332 18.68 -9.16 -11.45
N THR A 333 19.78 -9.75 -11.90
CA THR A 333 19.77 -11.10 -12.47
C THR A 333 19.17 -12.10 -11.48
N GLY A 334 18.26 -12.93 -11.96
CA GLY A 334 17.54 -13.89 -11.10
C GLY A 334 16.21 -13.38 -10.56
N GLU A 335 15.79 -12.19 -11.00
CA GLU A 335 14.52 -11.58 -10.63
C GLU A 335 13.76 -11.16 -11.89
N SER A 336 12.47 -11.49 -11.95
CA SER A 336 11.57 -10.96 -12.97
C SER A 336 10.62 -9.96 -12.33
N ASN A 337 10.58 -8.74 -12.84
CA ASN A 337 9.66 -7.69 -12.40
C ASN A 337 8.74 -7.31 -13.55
N ARG A 338 7.43 -7.50 -13.38
CA ARG A 338 6.45 -7.17 -14.41
C ARG A 338 5.39 -6.24 -13.84
N LEU A 339 5.29 -5.05 -14.43
CA LEU A 339 4.27 -4.06 -14.14
C LEU A 339 3.15 -4.17 -15.20
N THR A 340 1.96 -4.53 -14.75
CA THR A 340 0.73 -4.63 -15.55
C THR A 340 -0.29 -3.59 -15.10
N TYR A 341 -1.36 -3.46 -15.89
CA TYR A 341 -2.46 -2.55 -15.62
C TYR A 341 -3.77 -3.32 -15.64
N VAL A 342 -4.59 -3.10 -14.62
CA VAL A 342 -5.92 -3.71 -14.49
C VAL A 342 -6.94 -2.58 -14.45
N PRO A 343 -8.07 -2.65 -15.19
CA PRO A 343 -9.10 -1.63 -15.09
C PRO A 343 -9.55 -1.44 -13.64
N ARG A 344 -9.65 -0.18 -13.18
CA ARG A 344 -10.28 0.12 -11.89
C ARG A 344 -11.79 -0.06 -11.99
N ALA A 345 -12.45 -0.04 -10.83
CA ALA A 345 -13.90 0.04 -10.77
C ALA A 345 -14.42 1.20 -11.65
N PRO A 346 -15.60 1.06 -12.29
CA PRO A 346 -16.10 2.03 -13.24
C PRO A 346 -16.14 3.46 -12.73
N LEU A 347 -15.88 4.42 -13.62
CA LEU A 347 -16.00 5.83 -13.31
C LEU A 347 -17.39 6.34 -13.66
N LEU A 348 -18.05 6.99 -12.70
CA LEU A 348 -19.37 7.56 -12.87
C LEU A 348 -19.27 8.92 -13.57
N CYS A 349 -19.85 9.03 -14.76
CA CYS A 349 -19.76 10.21 -15.62
C CYS A 349 -21.00 11.09 -15.40
N LEU A 350 -20.85 12.14 -14.59
CA LEU A 350 -21.95 13.02 -14.17
C LEU A 350 -21.96 14.37 -14.90
N GLY A 351 -21.22 14.54 -16.00
CA GLY A 351 -21.07 15.84 -16.68
C GLY A 351 -22.39 16.58 -16.93
N PRO A 352 -22.38 17.93 -16.98
CA PRO A 352 -23.59 18.73 -17.12
C PRO A 352 -24.28 18.48 -18.47
N GLY A 353 -25.35 17.68 -18.43
CA GLY A 353 -26.08 17.25 -19.62
C GLY A 353 -25.48 16.04 -20.33
N ALA A 354 -26.27 15.43 -21.20
CA ALA A 354 -25.95 14.16 -21.86
C ALA A 354 -24.66 14.23 -22.70
N GLU A 355 -24.38 15.37 -23.35
CA GLU A 355 -23.19 15.52 -24.19
C GLU A 355 -21.90 15.50 -23.36
N ALA A 356 -21.87 16.22 -22.23
CA ALA A 356 -20.69 16.25 -21.36
C ALA A 356 -20.45 14.88 -20.72
N ALA A 357 -21.50 14.20 -20.25
CA ALA A 357 -21.41 12.85 -19.72
C ALA A 357 -20.92 11.83 -20.77
N ALA A 358 -21.36 11.95 -22.03
CA ALA A 358 -20.88 11.12 -23.12
C ALA A 358 -19.39 11.35 -23.41
N LYS A 359 -18.93 12.62 -23.44
CA LYS A 359 -17.50 12.93 -23.63
C LYS A 359 -16.63 12.41 -22.48
N GLN A 360 -17.12 12.48 -21.25
CA GLN A 360 -16.46 11.87 -20.09
C GLN A 360 -16.31 10.36 -20.28
N ALA A 361 -17.39 9.68 -20.68
CA ALA A 361 -17.36 8.24 -20.91
C ALA A 361 -16.37 7.85 -22.01
N SER A 362 -16.35 8.59 -23.13
CA SER A 362 -15.37 8.38 -24.20
C SER A 362 -13.93 8.58 -23.73
N ALA A 363 -13.65 9.58 -22.88
CA ALA A 363 -12.32 9.82 -22.34
C ALA A 363 -11.83 8.67 -21.46
N VAL A 364 -12.72 8.10 -20.62
CA VAL A 364 -12.42 6.93 -19.78
C VAL A 364 -12.17 5.68 -20.63
N GLN A 365 -13.01 5.44 -21.64
CA GLN A 365 -12.88 4.29 -22.54
C GLN A 365 -11.61 4.36 -23.40
N ALA A 366 -11.20 5.56 -23.82
CA ALA A 366 -9.96 5.76 -24.58
C ALA A 366 -8.72 5.31 -23.79
N LEU A 367 -8.75 5.44 -22.46
CA LEU A 367 -7.70 4.99 -21.55
C LEU A 367 -7.80 3.50 -21.17
N GLY A 368 -8.84 2.80 -21.65
CA GLY A 368 -9.03 1.36 -21.43
C GLY A 368 -9.89 0.98 -20.23
N GLY A 369 -10.53 1.94 -19.54
CA GLY A 369 -11.40 1.64 -18.41
C GLY A 369 -12.88 1.66 -18.72
N SER A 370 -13.67 1.43 -17.68
CA SER A 370 -15.13 1.37 -17.73
C SER A 370 -15.76 2.68 -17.26
N ALA A 371 -16.76 3.15 -17.99
CA ALA A 371 -17.54 4.34 -17.65
C ALA A 371 -19.01 3.99 -17.47
N VAL A 372 -19.67 4.65 -16.53
CA VAL A 372 -21.11 4.56 -16.30
C VAL A 372 -21.73 5.93 -16.50
N VAL A 373 -22.70 6.03 -17.41
CA VAL A 373 -23.52 7.23 -17.63
C VAL A 373 -24.92 6.94 -17.07
N PRO A 374 -25.35 7.59 -15.97
CA PRO A 374 -26.67 7.36 -15.40
C PRO A 374 -27.78 7.94 -16.29
N THR A 375 -28.97 7.32 -16.26
CA THR A 375 -30.13 7.69 -17.09
C THR A 375 -30.96 8.86 -16.53
N GLY A 376 -30.44 9.59 -15.54
CA GLY A 376 -31.09 10.73 -14.90
C GLY A 376 -30.14 11.51 -13.97
N THR A 377 -30.67 12.51 -13.27
CA THR A 377 -29.91 13.30 -12.30
C THR A 377 -29.53 12.45 -11.09
N VAL A 378 -28.25 12.49 -10.73
CA VAL A 378 -27.74 11.81 -9.53
C VAL A 378 -27.53 12.86 -8.45
N GLU A 379 -28.38 12.84 -7.43
CA GLU A 379 -28.22 13.73 -6.27
C GLU A 379 -26.93 13.39 -5.52
N PRO A 380 -26.10 14.36 -5.13
CA PRO A 380 -24.80 14.11 -4.49
C PRO A 380 -24.87 13.15 -3.30
N ASP A 381 -25.90 13.24 -2.46
CA ASP A 381 -26.02 12.38 -1.27
C ASP A 381 -26.15 10.88 -1.60
N THR A 382 -26.64 10.52 -2.79
CA THR A 382 -26.68 9.11 -3.24
C THR A 382 -25.27 8.53 -3.44
N LEU A 383 -24.28 9.39 -3.68
CA LEU A 383 -22.88 8.99 -3.81
C LEU A 383 -22.28 8.53 -2.48
N THR A 384 -22.93 8.75 -1.34
CA THR A 384 -22.46 8.22 -0.05
C THR A 384 -22.58 6.70 0.04
N THR A 385 -23.55 6.11 -0.67
CA THR A 385 -23.87 4.67 -0.60
C THR A 385 -23.71 3.93 -1.93
N THR A 386 -23.48 4.66 -3.03
CA THR A 386 -23.25 4.06 -4.36
C THR A 386 -22.07 3.08 -4.32
N LYS A 387 -22.30 1.82 -4.68
CA LYS A 387 -21.26 0.79 -4.69
C LYS A 387 -20.52 0.75 -6.03
N ASP A 388 -19.36 0.08 -6.03
CA ASP A 388 -18.64 -0.32 -7.25
C ASP A 388 -18.24 0.84 -8.18
N ILE A 389 -17.90 2.00 -7.60
CA ILE A 389 -17.36 3.15 -8.33
C ILE A 389 -15.89 3.41 -7.97
N GLY A 390 -15.06 3.64 -8.99
CA GLY A 390 -13.65 4.00 -8.83
C GLY A 390 -13.40 5.51 -8.76
N GLY A 391 -14.41 6.33 -9.04
CA GLY A 391 -14.34 7.79 -9.09
C GLY A 391 -15.57 8.39 -9.75
N VAL A 392 -15.70 9.72 -9.64
CA VAL A 392 -16.78 10.50 -10.26
C VAL A 392 -16.18 11.58 -11.15
N LEU A 393 -16.64 11.70 -12.39
CA LEU A 393 -16.27 12.82 -13.28
C LEU A 393 -17.36 13.89 -13.24
N TRP A 394 -16.95 15.14 -13.04
CA TRP A 394 -17.83 16.31 -13.10
C TRP A 394 -17.15 17.46 -13.82
N TRP A 395 -17.66 17.84 -15.00
CA TRP A 395 -17.13 18.93 -15.83
C TRP A 395 -18.09 20.12 -15.85
N GLY A 396 -18.58 20.51 -14.67
CA GLY A 396 -19.52 21.62 -14.50
C GLY A 396 -19.04 22.64 -13.47
N ASP A 397 -19.98 23.24 -12.75
CA ASP A 397 -19.71 24.31 -11.79
C ASP A 397 -19.06 23.81 -10.49
N ALA A 398 -18.42 24.73 -9.76
CA ALA A 398 -17.70 24.41 -8.54
C ALA A 398 -18.63 24.08 -7.34
N ASP A 399 -19.87 24.58 -7.33
CA ASP A 399 -20.79 24.38 -6.21
C ASP A 399 -21.34 22.94 -6.21
N THR A 400 -21.75 22.45 -7.38
CA THR A 400 -22.09 21.05 -7.60
C THR A 400 -20.88 20.15 -7.35
N GLY A 401 -19.70 20.55 -7.84
CA GLY A 401 -18.45 19.83 -7.59
C GLY A 401 -18.14 19.71 -6.09
N ARG A 402 -18.34 20.78 -5.31
CA ARG A 402 -18.20 20.77 -3.85
C ARG A 402 -19.17 19.80 -3.18
N ALA A 403 -20.43 19.82 -3.60
CA ALA A 403 -21.45 18.93 -3.04
C ALA A 403 -21.10 17.45 -3.28
N ILE A 404 -20.64 17.12 -4.50
CA ILE A 404 -20.14 15.78 -4.85
C ILE A 404 -18.93 15.41 -3.98
N GLU A 405 -17.96 16.31 -3.85
CA GLU A 405 -16.73 16.05 -3.08
C GLU A 405 -17.01 15.76 -1.61
N ARG A 406 -17.94 16.53 -1.00
CA ARG A 406 -18.41 16.30 0.38
C ARG A 406 -19.11 14.96 0.53
N ALA A 407 -19.95 14.58 -0.42
CA ALA A 407 -20.62 13.28 -0.39
C ALA A 407 -19.62 12.13 -0.51
N LEU A 408 -18.67 12.22 -1.44
CA LEU A 408 -17.61 11.21 -1.60
C LEU A 408 -16.73 11.09 -0.34
N ALA A 409 -16.44 12.19 0.34
CA ALA A 409 -15.65 12.19 1.58
C ALA A 409 -16.37 11.56 2.78
N ARG A 410 -17.70 11.46 2.76
CA ARG A 410 -18.50 10.78 3.80
C ARG A 410 -18.64 9.27 3.58
N ARG A 411 -18.15 8.74 2.46
CA ARG A 411 -18.19 7.30 2.17
C ARG A 411 -17.33 6.53 3.16
N THR A 412 -17.78 5.31 3.48
CA THR A 412 -16.94 4.30 4.12
C THR A 412 -16.17 3.51 3.06
N GLY A 413 -15.01 2.96 3.43
CA GLY A 413 -14.18 2.16 2.52
C GLY A 413 -13.09 2.96 1.80
N PRO A 414 -12.67 2.52 0.60
CA PRO A 414 -11.61 3.16 -0.19
C PRO A 414 -11.92 4.62 -0.53
N ILE A 415 -10.87 5.45 -0.66
CA ILE A 415 -11.01 6.84 -1.07
C ILE A 415 -11.41 6.90 -2.55
N VAL A 416 -12.61 7.42 -2.81
CA VAL A 416 -13.15 7.65 -4.16
C VAL A 416 -12.94 9.12 -4.55
N PRO A 417 -12.20 9.41 -5.64
CA PRO A 417 -11.91 10.77 -6.07
C PRO A 417 -13.02 11.39 -6.91
N LEU A 418 -13.17 12.72 -6.80
CA LEU A 418 -13.77 13.54 -7.84
C LEU A 418 -12.71 13.93 -8.88
N ILE A 419 -13.08 13.88 -10.14
CA ILE A 419 -12.25 14.22 -11.30
C ILE A 419 -12.94 15.36 -12.04
N VAL A 420 -12.41 16.57 -11.88
CA VAL A 420 -12.98 17.80 -12.47
C VAL A 420 -12.40 18.16 -13.85
N GLY A 421 -11.39 17.42 -14.30
CA GLY A 421 -10.74 17.60 -15.60
C GLY A 421 -10.70 16.32 -16.42
N GLN A 422 -9.82 16.27 -17.41
CA GLN A 422 -9.57 15.03 -18.16
C GLN A 422 -9.11 13.91 -17.21
N PRO A 423 -9.67 12.69 -17.33
CA PRO A 423 -9.15 11.55 -16.59
C PRO A 423 -7.74 11.22 -17.06
N ASP A 424 -6.96 10.63 -16.17
CA ASP A 424 -5.62 10.12 -16.44
C ASP A 424 -5.57 8.60 -16.27
N VAL A 425 -4.52 7.97 -16.80
CA VAL A 425 -4.32 6.53 -16.71
C VAL A 425 -4.42 6.03 -15.27
N ALA A 426 -3.83 6.72 -14.31
CA ALA A 426 -3.80 6.26 -12.92
C ALA A 426 -5.17 6.36 -12.20
N ARG A 427 -6.12 7.16 -12.71
CA ARG A 427 -7.52 7.18 -12.26
C ARG A 427 -8.35 6.06 -12.88
N VAL A 428 -7.97 5.60 -14.08
CA VAL A 428 -8.75 4.64 -14.88
C VAL A 428 -8.23 3.21 -14.70
N MET A 429 -6.93 3.06 -14.57
CA MET A 429 -6.20 1.80 -14.47
C MET A 429 -5.48 1.72 -13.10
N GLY A 430 -5.53 0.54 -12.51
CA GLY A 430 -4.74 0.14 -11.35
C GLY A 430 -3.42 -0.43 -11.83
N GLU A 431 -2.33 -0.07 -11.15
CA GLU A 431 -1.00 -0.61 -11.43
C GLU A 431 -0.81 -1.88 -10.58
N ARG A 432 -0.40 -3.00 -11.19
CA ARG A 432 -0.08 -4.25 -10.48
C ARG A 432 1.33 -4.68 -10.82
N LEU A 433 2.15 -4.92 -9.79
CA LEU A 433 3.48 -5.44 -9.95
C LEU A 433 3.51 -6.91 -9.53
N VAL A 434 4.11 -7.77 -10.35
CA VAL A 434 4.50 -9.13 -9.97
C VAL A 434 6.03 -9.22 -10.01
N CYS A 435 6.62 -9.59 -8.87
CA CYS A 435 8.05 -9.81 -8.69
C CYS A 435 8.30 -11.28 -8.39
N VAL A 436 9.04 -11.98 -9.25
CA VAL A 436 9.30 -13.42 -9.13
C VAL A 436 10.80 -13.65 -8.94
N ASP A 437 11.17 -14.38 -7.90
CA ASP A 437 12.51 -14.98 -7.81
C ASP A 437 12.60 -16.15 -8.81
N THR A 438 13.32 -15.92 -9.91
CA THR A 438 13.51 -16.93 -10.96
C THR A 438 14.64 -17.93 -10.62
N THR A 439 15.30 -17.75 -9.48
CA THR A 439 16.36 -18.62 -8.97
C THR A 439 15.92 -19.52 -7.83
N ALA A 440 14.64 -19.47 -7.43
CA ALA A 440 14.10 -20.25 -6.32
C ALA A 440 14.32 -21.78 -6.46
N ALA A 441 14.49 -22.27 -7.69
CA ALA A 441 14.83 -23.66 -7.98
C ALA A 441 16.32 -24.04 -7.71
N GLY A 442 17.16 -23.08 -7.30
CA GLY A 442 18.58 -23.28 -6.97
C GLY A 442 19.57 -22.86 -8.07
N GLY A 443 19.14 -22.13 -9.09
CA GLY A 443 20.01 -21.66 -10.18
C GLY A 443 19.30 -20.70 -11.14
N ASN A 444 20.06 -20.01 -11.99
CA ASN A 444 19.52 -19.05 -12.96
C ASN A 444 19.62 -19.62 -14.39
N ALA A 445 18.47 -19.95 -14.99
CA ALA A 445 18.44 -20.52 -16.33
C ALA A 445 18.95 -19.57 -17.43
N ALA A 446 18.70 -18.25 -17.33
CA ALA A 446 19.16 -17.27 -18.30
C ALA A 446 20.70 -17.17 -18.33
N LEU A 447 21.34 -17.22 -17.15
CA LEU A 447 22.80 -17.24 -17.05
C LEU A 447 23.41 -18.53 -17.61
N LEU A 448 22.73 -19.68 -17.44
CA LEU A 448 23.18 -20.94 -18.04
C LEU A 448 23.05 -20.93 -19.58
N GLY A 449 22.12 -20.14 -20.12
CA GLY A 449 21.93 -19.93 -21.56
C GLY A 449 22.85 -18.88 -22.19
N GLY A 450 23.65 -18.15 -21.40
CA GLY A 450 24.54 -17.09 -21.89
C GLY A 450 23.85 -15.74 -22.17
N GLU A 451 22.59 -15.56 -21.76
CA GLU A 451 21.83 -14.32 -21.89
C GLU A 451 21.93 -13.47 -20.60
N GLY A 452 23.17 -13.12 -20.23
CA GLY A 452 23.49 -12.32 -19.04
C GLY A 452 23.47 -10.81 -19.26
#